data_AF-A0A1A8BQ56-F1
#
_entry.id   AF-A0A1A8BQ56-F1
#
_cell.length_a   1.000
_cell.length_b   1.000
_cell.length_c   1.000
_cell.angle_alpha   90.00
_cell.angle_beta   90.00
_cell.angle_gamma   90.00
#
_symmetry.space_group_name_H-M   'P 1'
#
loop_
_entity.id
_entity.type
_entity.pdbx_description
1 polymer ?
#
loop_
_entity_poly.entity_id
_entity_poly.type
_entity_poly.pdbx_seq_one_letter_code
_entity_poly.pdbx_strand_id
1 'polypeptide(L)'
;FDMLLGKLEKDGSRKPGVIDKFAGDTRAIISKVALEAENKGLFEEAVRLYELAKNPDKVLELMNRLLSPVIAQVSAPQSNKERLKNTAVAIAERYRSQGVAAEKTVNSTFYLLLDLMTFFDEYHTGHVDRAYNVMERLKLLPLSQDGVEERVAAFRNFSDEVRHNLSEVLLATMNILYTQYKRLKAAPAGTPARSQRAIEDKGMQLHSQARALITFAGMIPYNMAGDTNARLVQMELLMN
;
A
#
# COMPACT_ATOMS: atom_id res chain seq x y z
N PHE A 1 -8.10 0.40 -28.52
CA PHE A 1 -9.24 -0.54 -28.57
C PHE A 1 -10.60 0.17 -28.46
N ASP A 2 -10.66 1.38 -27.89
CA ASP A 2 -11.88 2.16 -27.60
C ASP A 2 -12.90 2.25 -28.74
N MET A 3 -12.46 2.54 -29.97
CA MET A 3 -13.37 2.66 -31.12
C MET A 3 -14.07 1.33 -31.44
N LEU A 4 -13.35 0.21 -31.32
CA LEU A 4 -13.84 -1.11 -31.69
C LEU A 4 -14.65 -1.75 -30.56
N LEU A 5 -14.12 -1.71 -29.33
CA LEU A 5 -14.63 -2.42 -28.15
C LEU A 5 -15.41 -1.52 -27.18
N GLY A 6 -15.50 -0.22 -27.47
CA GLY A 6 -16.13 0.75 -26.57
C GLY A 6 -15.17 1.26 -25.49
N LYS A 7 -15.67 2.20 -24.69
CA LYS A 7 -14.93 2.82 -23.58
C LYS A 7 -15.82 3.00 -22.37
N LEU A 8 -15.22 3.10 -21.19
CA LEU A 8 -15.96 3.52 -19.99
C LEU A 8 -16.12 5.04 -19.97
N GLU A 9 -17.33 5.48 -19.64
CA GLU A 9 -17.61 6.86 -19.29
C GLU A 9 -17.33 7.09 -17.80
N LYS A 10 -17.32 8.37 -17.37
CA LYS A 10 -16.96 8.75 -15.99
C LYS A 10 -17.89 8.14 -14.93
N ASP A 11 -19.14 7.86 -15.29
CA ASP A 11 -20.14 7.22 -14.44
C ASP A 11 -19.94 5.69 -14.32
N GLY A 12 -18.97 5.12 -15.04
CA GLY A 12 -18.72 3.68 -15.11
C GLY A 12 -19.67 2.93 -16.04
N SER A 13 -20.52 3.65 -16.78
CA SER A 13 -21.27 3.09 -17.91
C SER A 13 -20.34 2.83 -19.09
N ARG A 14 -20.66 1.80 -19.89
CA ARG A 14 -19.89 1.48 -21.09
C ARG A 14 -20.54 2.15 -22.28
N LYS A 15 -19.79 3.03 -22.96
CA LYS A 15 -20.14 3.50 -24.31
C LYS A 15 -19.84 2.38 -25.32
N PRO A 16 -20.83 1.88 -26.08
CA PRO A 16 -20.63 0.81 -27.06
C PRO A 16 -19.61 1.20 -28.13
N GLY A 17 -18.84 0.20 -28.59
CA GLY A 17 -17.95 0.30 -29.73
C GLY A 17 -18.64 -0.10 -31.04
N VAL A 18 -17.86 -0.13 -32.12
CA VAL A 18 -18.35 -0.55 -33.44
C VAL A 18 -18.83 -2.01 -33.43
N ILE A 19 -18.17 -2.90 -32.69
CA ILE A 19 -18.51 -4.34 -32.69
C ILE A 19 -19.87 -4.64 -32.05
N ASP A 20 -20.33 -3.80 -31.11
CA ASP A 20 -21.65 -3.95 -30.47
C ASP A 20 -22.81 -3.75 -31.45
N LYS A 21 -22.56 -3.14 -32.63
CA LYS A 21 -23.56 -3.06 -33.70
C LYS A 21 -23.78 -4.39 -34.42
N PHE A 22 -22.84 -5.32 -34.30
CA PHE A 22 -22.81 -6.58 -35.05
C PHE A 22 -22.92 -7.82 -34.15
N ALA A 23 -22.56 -7.71 -32.87
CA ALA A 23 -22.57 -8.80 -31.92
C ALA A 23 -23.36 -8.42 -30.66
N GLY A 24 -24.18 -9.35 -30.16
CA GLY A 24 -24.97 -9.15 -28.93
C GLY A 24 -24.11 -9.10 -27.67
N ASP A 25 -23.43 -10.19 -27.32
CA ASP A 25 -22.52 -10.22 -26.16
C ASP A 25 -21.06 -10.09 -26.59
N THR A 26 -20.49 -8.90 -26.37
CA THR A 26 -19.11 -8.57 -26.73
C THR A 26 -18.11 -8.90 -25.63
N ARG A 27 -18.56 -9.30 -24.42
CA ARG A 27 -17.68 -9.52 -23.25
C ARG A 27 -16.65 -10.60 -23.49
N ALA A 28 -17.03 -11.71 -24.11
CA ALA A 28 -16.10 -12.81 -24.39
C ALA A 28 -14.95 -12.38 -25.33
N ILE A 29 -15.25 -11.53 -26.31
CA ILE A 29 -14.25 -10.98 -27.24
C ILE A 29 -13.34 -10.01 -26.49
N ILE A 30 -13.93 -9.11 -25.69
CA ILE A 30 -13.17 -8.14 -24.90
C ILE A 30 -12.22 -8.87 -23.92
N SER A 31 -12.69 -9.90 -23.22
CA SER A 31 -11.86 -10.71 -22.32
C SER A 31 -10.71 -11.40 -23.04
N LYS A 32 -10.89 -11.89 -24.27
CA LYS A 32 -9.80 -12.47 -25.07
C LYS A 32 -8.75 -11.42 -25.45
N VAL A 33 -9.19 -10.22 -25.82
CA VAL A 33 -8.27 -9.11 -26.13
C VAL A 33 -7.56 -8.63 -24.86
N ALA A 34 -8.24 -8.61 -23.71
CA ALA A 34 -7.65 -8.29 -22.42
C ALA A 34 -6.54 -9.28 -22.04
N LEU A 35 -6.79 -10.58 -22.20
CA LEU A 35 -5.81 -11.64 -21.96
C LEU A 35 -4.59 -11.50 -22.87
N GLU A 36 -4.79 -11.17 -24.14
CA GLU A 36 -3.68 -10.94 -25.07
C GLU A 36 -2.85 -9.69 -24.70
N ALA A 37 -3.51 -8.62 -24.24
CA ALA A 37 -2.82 -7.44 -23.71
C ALA A 37 -2.03 -7.76 -22.43
N GLU A 38 -2.61 -8.55 -21.53
CA GLU A 38 -1.96 -9.04 -20.31
C GLU A 38 -0.71 -9.89 -20.63
N ASN A 39 -0.81 -10.84 -21.57
CA ASN A 39 0.31 -11.69 -22.01
C ASN A 39 1.44 -10.86 -22.65
N LYS A 40 1.14 -9.70 -23.24
CA LYS A 40 2.11 -8.76 -23.80
C LYS A 40 2.70 -7.79 -22.75
N GLY A 41 2.26 -7.87 -21.49
CA GLY A 41 2.69 -6.96 -20.43
C GLY A 41 2.05 -5.57 -20.49
N LEU A 42 1.02 -5.37 -21.33
CA LEU A 42 0.26 -4.11 -21.45
C LEU A 42 -0.80 -4.03 -20.35
N PHE A 43 -0.37 -4.10 -19.08
CA PHE A 43 -1.27 -4.31 -17.94
C PHE A 43 -2.33 -3.22 -17.79
N GLU A 44 -2.02 -1.95 -18.05
CA GLU A 44 -3.00 -0.87 -17.96
C GLU A 44 -4.06 -0.90 -19.06
N GLU A 45 -3.70 -1.41 -20.25
CA GLU A 45 -4.67 -1.67 -21.30
C GLU A 45 -5.55 -2.86 -20.93
N ALA A 46 -4.94 -3.94 -20.40
CA ALA A 46 -5.66 -5.10 -19.90
C ALA A 46 -6.65 -4.72 -18.79
N VAL A 47 -6.28 -3.87 -17.83
CA VAL A 47 -7.20 -3.33 -16.81
C VAL A 47 -8.41 -2.67 -17.45
N ARG A 48 -8.20 -1.74 -18.39
CA ARG A 48 -9.31 -1.05 -19.09
C ARG A 48 -10.21 -2.02 -19.85
N LEU A 49 -9.63 -3.05 -20.47
CA LEU A 49 -10.38 -4.07 -21.20
C LEU A 49 -11.17 -4.99 -20.24
N TYR A 50 -10.59 -5.42 -19.12
CA TYR A 50 -11.31 -6.21 -18.12
C TYR A 50 -12.43 -5.42 -17.43
N GLU A 51 -12.26 -4.11 -17.23
CA GLU A 51 -13.35 -3.25 -16.77
C GLU A 51 -14.52 -3.21 -17.78
N LEU A 52 -14.22 -3.13 -19.08
CA LEU A 52 -15.23 -3.21 -20.15
C LEU A 52 -15.92 -4.58 -20.19
N ALA A 53 -15.18 -5.65 -19.93
CA ALA A 53 -15.69 -7.01 -19.84
C ALA A 53 -16.45 -7.30 -18.53
N LYS A 54 -16.51 -6.35 -17.58
CA LYS A 54 -17.11 -6.51 -16.25
C LYS A 54 -16.49 -7.65 -15.44
N ASN A 55 -15.17 -7.77 -15.48
CA ASN A 55 -14.40 -8.74 -14.68
C ASN A 55 -13.62 -8.01 -13.56
N PRO A 56 -14.22 -7.82 -12.38
CA PRO A 56 -13.59 -7.05 -11.30
C PRO A 56 -12.38 -7.78 -10.68
N ASP A 57 -12.38 -9.12 -10.66
CA ASP A 57 -11.26 -9.90 -10.10
C ASP A 57 -9.97 -9.62 -10.86
N LYS A 58 -10.02 -9.69 -12.20
CA LYS A 58 -8.86 -9.39 -13.05
C LYS A 58 -8.44 -7.93 -13.01
N VAL A 59 -9.40 -7.01 -12.88
CA VAL A 59 -9.08 -5.58 -12.71
C VAL A 59 -8.27 -5.37 -11.44
N LEU A 60 -8.75 -5.88 -10.30
CA LEU A 60 -8.05 -5.69 -9.02
C LEU A 60 -6.73 -6.47 -8.95
N GLU A 61 -6.65 -7.68 -9.52
CA GLU A 61 -5.39 -8.44 -9.60
C GLU A 61 -4.29 -7.66 -10.34
N LEU A 62 -4.63 -7.14 -11.53
CA LEU A 62 -3.67 -6.35 -12.32
C LEU A 62 -3.33 -5.01 -11.67
N MET A 63 -4.31 -4.37 -11.02
CA MET A 63 -4.04 -3.15 -10.26
C MET A 63 -3.10 -3.42 -9.07
N ASN A 64 -3.26 -4.53 -8.35
CA ASN A 64 -2.33 -4.90 -7.27
C ASN A 64 -0.90 -5.05 -7.80
N ARG A 65 -0.74 -5.72 -8.95
CA ARG A 65 0.55 -5.89 -9.64
C ARG A 65 1.17 -4.57 -10.08
N LEU A 66 0.34 -3.64 -10.60
CA LEU A 66 0.78 -2.31 -11.04
C LEU A 66 1.15 -1.38 -9.88
N LEU A 67 0.40 -1.44 -8.78
CA LEU A 67 0.60 -0.58 -7.60
C LEU A 67 1.81 -1.01 -6.79
N SER A 68 2.00 -2.32 -6.59
CA SER A 68 3.06 -2.89 -5.76
C SER A 68 4.45 -2.24 -5.94
N PRO A 69 5.01 -2.10 -7.16
CA PRO A 69 6.35 -1.54 -7.36
C PRO A 69 6.45 -0.02 -7.16
N VAL A 70 5.33 0.71 -7.10
CA VAL A 70 5.33 2.18 -7.05
C VAL A 70 4.91 2.76 -5.69
N ILE A 71 4.40 1.95 -4.76
CA ILE A 71 3.83 2.42 -3.48
C ILE A 71 4.81 3.25 -2.66
N ALA A 72 6.04 2.77 -2.48
CA ALA A 72 7.06 3.43 -1.67
C ALA A 72 7.73 4.63 -2.35
N GLN A 73 7.51 4.84 -3.67
CA GLN A 73 8.15 5.93 -4.41
C GLN A 73 7.64 7.30 -3.94
N VAL A 74 8.47 8.34 -4.05
CA VAL A 74 8.05 9.71 -3.77
C VAL A 74 7.08 10.16 -4.85
N SER A 75 5.91 10.65 -4.44
CA SER A 75 4.92 11.20 -5.35
C SER A 75 5.42 12.51 -5.94
N ALA A 76 5.51 12.58 -7.27
CA ALA A 76 5.79 13.81 -8.01
C ALA A 76 4.65 14.08 -9.01
N PRO A 77 4.38 15.36 -9.36
CA PRO A 77 3.39 15.70 -10.37
C PRO A 77 3.65 14.93 -11.68
N GLN A 78 2.60 14.30 -12.21
CA GLN A 78 2.64 13.50 -13.44
C GLN A 78 3.49 12.22 -13.34
N SER A 79 3.90 11.82 -12.13
CA SER A 79 4.62 10.57 -11.92
C SER A 79 3.76 9.35 -12.23
N ASN A 80 4.43 8.24 -12.53
CA ASN A 80 3.76 6.96 -12.71
C ASN A 80 2.92 6.57 -11.49
N LYS A 81 3.47 6.79 -10.28
CA LYS A 81 2.78 6.56 -9.01
C LYS A 81 1.47 7.33 -8.92
N GLU A 82 1.50 8.64 -9.18
CA GLU A 82 0.30 9.49 -9.09
C GLU A 82 -0.78 9.04 -10.09
N ARG A 83 -0.38 8.74 -11.33
CA ARG A 83 -1.30 8.29 -12.37
C ARG A 83 -1.97 6.94 -12.02
N LEU A 84 -1.19 5.98 -11.52
CA LEU A 84 -1.70 4.68 -11.06
C LEU A 84 -2.59 4.83 -9.82
N LYS A 85 -2.21 5.70 -8.86
CA LYS A 85 -3.03 6.05 -7.69
C LYS A 85 -4.39 6.59 -8.10
N ASN A 86 -4.41 7.57 -9.00
CA ASN A 86 -5.65 8.21 -9.47
C ASN A 86 -6.56 7.18 -10.16
N THR A 87 -5.97 6.27 -10.94
CA THR A 87 -6.71 5.18 -11.59
C THR A 87 -7.31 4.22 -10.55
N ALA A 88 -6.51 3.80 -9.57
CA ALA A 88 -6.94 2.91 -8.50
C ALA A 88 -8.05 3.52 -7.63
N VAL A 89 -7.93 4.79 -7.24
CA VAL A 89 -8.96 5.51 -6.48
C VAL A 89 -10.26 5.60 -7.28
N ALA A 90 -10.18 5.94 -8.58
CA ALA A 90 -11.36 6.01 -9.42
C ALA A 90 -12.06 4.63 -9.56
N ILE A 91 -11.30 3.53 -9.65
CA ILE A 91 -11.85 2.16 -9.65
C ILE A 91 -12.53 1.86 -8.31
N ALA A 92 -11.86 2.15 -7.20
CA ALA A 92 -12.37 1.90 -5.84
C ALA A 92 -13.71 2.64 -5.59
N GLU A 93 -13.77 3.92 -5.96
CA GLU A 93 -14.98 4.74 -5.82
C GLU A 93 -16.15 4.17 -6.63
N ARG A 94 -15.89 3.75 -7.88
CA ARG A 94 -16.90 3.13 -8.75
C ARG A 94 -17.37 1.79 -8.22
N TYR A 95 -16.45 0.92 -7.81
CA TYR A 95 -16.83 -0.42 -7.34
C TYR A 95 -17.64 -0.34 -6.05
N ARG A 96 -17.29 0.60 -5.16
CA ARG A 96 -18.07 0.89 -3.96
C ARG A 96 -19.47 1.43 -4.28
N SER A 97 -19.59 2.36 -5.24
CA SER A 97 -20.91 2.95 -5.58
C SER A 97 -21.83 1.98 -6.32
N GLN A 98 -21.25 1.06 -7.10
CA GLN A 98 -21.99 0.06 -7.87
C GLN A 98 -22.24 -1.25 -7.11
N GLY A 99 -21.69 -1.41 -5.89
CA GLY A 99 -21.80 -2.65 -5.13
C GLY A 99 -21.09 -3.83 -5.80
N VAL A 100 -20.03 -3.58 -6.56
CA VAL A 100 -19.26 -4.61 -7.24
C VAL A 100 -18.44 -5.38 -6.21
N ALA A 101 -18.65 -6.69 -6.16
CA ALA A 101 -17.88 -7.60 -5.31
C ALA A 101 -16.88 -8.37 -6.15
N ALA A 102 -15.61 -8.29 -5.76
CA ALA A 102 -14.52 -9.14 -6.24
C ALA A 102 -14.19 -10.20 -5.18
N GLU A 103 -13.30 -11.13 -5.52
CA GLU A 103 -12.72 -12.08 -4.58
C GLU A 103 -12.16 -11.36 -3.35
N LYS A 104 -12.54 -11.84 -2.16
CA LYS A 104 -12.24 -11.19 -0.88
C LYS A 104 -10.75 -10.92 -0.68
N THR A 105 -9.91 -11.86 -1.06
CA THR A 105 -8.44 -11.80 -0.94
C THR A 105 -7.86 -10.69 -1.82
N VAL A 106 -8.15 -10.72 -3.13
CA VAL A 106 -7.71 -9.74 -4.13
C VAL A 106 -8.17 -8.34 -3.74
N ASN A 107 -9.43 -8.23 -3.32
CA ASN A 107 -10.04 -6.98 -2.87
C ASN A 107 -9.36 -6.43 -1.61
N SER A 108 -9.07 -7.29 -0.62
CA SER A 108 -8.39 -6.88 0.61
C SER A 108 -6.96 -6.40 0.35
N THR A 109 -6.23 -7.08 -0.53
CA THR A 109 -4.89 -6.64 -0.98
C THR A 109 -4.98 -5.26 -1.64
N PHE A 110 -5.95 -5.05 -2.53
CA PHE A 110 -6.09 -3.78 -3.24
C PHE A 110 -6.28 -2.58 -2.32
N TYR A 111 -7.19 -2.69 -1.35
CA TYR A 111 -7.40 -1.61 -0.38
C TYR A 111 -6.20 -1.43 0.57
N LEU A 112 -5.54 -2.51 0.98
CA LEU A 112 -4.32 -2.42 1.77
C LEU A 112 -3.19 -1.69 1.01
N LEU A 113 -3.02 -1.95 -0.29
CA LEU A 113 -2.03 -1.24 -1.12
C LEU A 113 -2.38 0.25 -1.26
N LEU A 114 -3.67 0.61 -1.41
CA LEU A 114 -4.12 2.00 -1.42
C LEU A 114 -3.85 2.73 -0.08
N ASP A 115 -4.12 2.06 1.04
CA ASP A 115 -3.82 2.60 2.36
C ASP A 115 -2.31 2.76 2.57
N LEU A 116 -1.50 1.83 2.06
CA LEU A 116 -0.04 1.95 2.05
C LEU A 116 0.45 3.12 1.19
N MET A 117 -0.18 3.40 0.04
CA MET A 117 0.14 4.62 -0.73
C MET A 117 -0.12 5.88 0.10
N THR A 118 -1.24 5.91 0.84
CA THR A 118 -1.58 7.02 1.73
C THR A 118 -0.55 7.17 2.84
N PHE A 119 -0.11 6.07 3.45
CA PHE A 119 0.98 6.05 4.42
C PHE A 119 2.27 6.67 3.86
N PHE A 120 2.73 6.21 2.68
CA PHE A 120 3.96 6.73 2.09
C PHE A 120 3.87 8.19 1.65
N ASP A 121 2.70 8.65 1.21
CA ASP A 121 2.50 10.07 0.88
C ASP A 121 2.59 10.95 2.14
N GLU A 122 2.00 10.55 3.26
CA GLU A 122 2.13 11.26 4.55
C GLU A 122 3.57 11.20 5.10
N TYR A 123 4.26 10.07 4.89
CA TYR A 123 5.66 9.90 5.27
C TYR A 123 6.58 10.85 4.47
N HIS A 124 6.47 10.85 3.14
CA HIS A 124 7.33 11.65 2.25
C HIS A 124 7.05 13.16 2.35
N THR A 125 5.83 13.56 2.70
CA THR A 125 5.48 14.96 2.98
C THR A 125 5.95 15.43 4.36
N GLY A 126 6.47 14.53 5.21
CA GLY A 126 7.00 14.85 6.53
C GLY A 126 5.94 14.98 7.63
N HIS A 127 4.69 14.58 7.37
CA HIS A 127 3.61 14.53 8.36
C HIS A 127 3.74 13.30 9.27
N VAL A 128 4.82 13.26 10.05
CA VAL A 128 5.24 12.13 10.90
C VAL A 128 4.09 11.54 11.73
N ASP A 129 3.30 12.38 12.41
CA ASP A 129 2.22 11.90 13.29
C ASP A 129 1.03 11.32 12.49
N ARG A 130 0.74 11.87 11.31
CA ARG A 130 -0.30 11.31 10.43
C ARG A 130 0.14 9.97 9.85
N ALA A 131 1.37 9.89 9.36
CA ALA A 131 1.95 8.65 8.85
C ALA A 131 1.94 7.56 9.92
N TYR A 132 2.31 7.89 11.16
CA TYR A 132 2.23 6.97 12.29
C TYR A 132 0.80 6.46 12.56
N ASN A 133 -0.18 7.37 12.60
CA ASN A 133 -1.58 7.01 12.83
C ASN A 133 -2.15 6.11 11.71
N VAL A 134 -1.74 6.32 10.45
CA VAL A 134 -2.11 5.42 9.35
C VAL A 134 -1.50 4.04 9.57
N MET A 135 -0.21 3.95 9.90
CA MET A 135 0.46 2.68 10.17
C MET A 135 -0.16 1.90 11.34
N GLU A 136 -0.50 2.58 12.42
CA GLU A 136 -1.17 1.98 13.59
C GLU A 136 -2.53 1.37 13.21
N ARG A 137 -3.32 2.06 12.38
CA ARG A 137 -4.63 1.58 11.90
C ARG A 137 -4.52 0.40 10.94
N LEU A 138 -3.50 0.42 10.08
CA LEU A 138 -3.22 -0.68 9.15
C LEU A 138 -2.97 -1.99 9.87
N LYS A 139 -2.42 -1.94 11.10
CA LYS A 139 -2.01 -3.12 11.89
C LYS A 139 -1.12 -4.04 11.07
N LEU A 140 -0.33 -3.49 10.15
CA LEU A 140 0.54 -4.29 9.27
C LEU A 140 1.79 -4.76 10.03
N LEU A 141 2.27 -3.92 10.96
CA LEU A 141 3.48 -4.15 11.75
C LEU A 141 3.18 -4.29 13.24
N PRO A 142 4.00 -5.02 14.01
CA PRO A 142 3.89 -5.04 15.46
C PRO A 142 4.45 -3.75 16.06
N LEU A 143 3.59 -2.98 16.73
CA LEU A 143 3.97 -1.80 17.51
C LEU A 143 4.06 -2.11 19.03
N SER A 144 4.23 -3.38 19.37
CA SER A 144 4.50 -3.88 20.71
C SER A 144 5.17 -5.26 20.62
N GLN A 145 5.96 -5.64 21.63
CA GLN A 145 6.62 -6.95 21.68
C GLN A 145 5.62 -8.11 21.68
N ASP A 146 4.53 -7.97 22.42
CA ASP A 146 3.48 -9.00 22.55
C ASP A 146 2.79 -9.30 21.22
N GLY A 147 2.77 -8.33 20.29
CA GLY A 147 2.14 -8.47 18.98
C GLY A 147 3.05 -9.12 17.92
N VAL A 148 4.33 -9.38 18.22
CA VAL A 148 5.29 -9.84 17.20
C VAL A 148 4.89 -11.19 16.63
N GLU A 149 4.63 -12.19 17.47
CA GLU A 149 4.30 -13.55 17.02
C GLU A 149 3.01 -13.59 16.19
N GLU A 150 1.98 -12.85 16.62
CA GLU A 150 0.71 -12.72 15.89
C GLU A 150 0.95 -12.15 14.48
N ARG A 151 1.79 -11.10 14.37
CA ARG A 151 2.10 -10.47 13.08
C ARG A 151 2.97 -11.36 12.20
N VAL A 152 3.89 -12.13 12.76
CA VAL A 152 4.68 -13.14 12.01
C VAL A 152 3.76 -14.23 11.46
N ALA A 153 2.76 -14.68 12.23
CA ALA A 153 1.77 -15.63 11.74
C ALA A 153 0.91 -15.02 10.62
N ALA A 154 0.45 -13.78 10.78
CA ALA A 154 -0.34 -13.07 9.78
C ALA A 154 0.44 -12.83 8.48
N PHE A 155 1.75 -12.61 8.55
CA PHE A 155 2.61 -12.38 7.38
C PHE A 155 2.51 -13.50 6.33
N ARG A 156 2.31 -14.75 6.76
CA ARG A 156 2.14 -15.90 5.86
C ARG A 156 0.89 -15.79 4.99
N ASN A 157 -0.10 -15.01 5.40
CA ASN A 157 -1.36 -14.82 4.68
C ASN A 157 -1.37 -13.58 3.78
N PHE A 158 -0.34 -12.73 3.84
CA PHE A 158 -0.23 -11.59 2.93
C PHE A 158 0.08 -12.04 1.51
N SER A 159 -0.44 -11.32 0.51
CA SER A 159 -0.09 -11.55 -0.88
C SER A 159 1.34 -11.09 -1.19
N ASP A 160 1.91 -11.57 -2.28
CA ASP A 160 3.29 -11.25 -2.65
C ASP A 160 3.48 -9.75 -2.90
N GLU A 161 2.45 -9.05 -3.39
CA GLU A 161 2.46 -7.60 -3.57
C GLU A 161 2.67 -6.84 -2.26
N VAL A 162 2.04 -7.30 -1.18
CA VAL A 162 2.17 -6.68 0.15
C VAL A 162 3.53 -7.05 0.75
N ARG A 163 3.96 -8.32 0.65
CA ARG A 163 5.25 -8.77 1.15
C ARG A 163 6.41 -8.03 0.50
N HIS A 164 6.33 -7.77 -0.80
CA HIS A 164 7.34 -7.03 -1.56
C HIS A 164 7.58 -5.61 -1.04
N ASN A 165 6.54 -4.97 -0.49
CA ASN A 165 6.60 -3.62 0.06
C ASN A 165 7.03 -3.58 1.54
N LEU A 166 7.15 -4.73 2.21
CA LEU A 166 7.33 -4.77 3.66
C LEU A 166 8.67 -4.17 4.12
N SER A 167 9.73 -4.33 3.33
CA SER A 167 11.06 -3.75 3.65
C SER A 167 10.98 -2.23 3.79
N GLU A 168 10.40 -1.57 2.79
CA GLU A 168 10.24 -0.11 2.76
C GLU A 168 9.28 0.38 3.86
N VAL A 169 8.23 -0.38 4.13
CA VAL A 169 7.27 -0.07 5.19
C VAL A 169 7.93 -0.11 6.57
N LEU A 170 8.77 -1.12 6.84
CA LEU A 170 9.54 -1.21 8.07
C LEU A 170 10.51 -0.03 8.21
N LEU A 171 11.27 0.29 7.16
CA LEU A 171 12.23 1.39 7.18
C LEU A 171 11.54 2.74 7.39
N ALA A 172 10.44 3.01 6.69
CA ALA A 172 9.66 4.23 6.85
C ALA A 172 9.10 4.34 8.28
N THR A 173 8.55 3.25 8.83
CA THR A 173 8.03 3.23 10.20
C THR A 173 9.14 3.46 11.22
N MET A 174 10.30 2.84 11.03
CA MET A 174 11.46 3.04 11.90
C MET A 174 11.97 4.49 11.86
N ASN A 175 12.03 5.10 10.67
CA ASN A 175 12.36 6.51 10.51
C ASN A 175 11.36 7.44 11.20
N ILE A 176 10.06 7.13 11.16
CA ILE A 176 9.01 7.85 11.89
C ILE A 176 9.27 7.79 13.39
N LEU A 177 9.49 6.60 13.95
CA LEU A 177 9.79 6.40 15.37
C LEU A 177 11.04 7.18 15.80
N TYR A 178 12.11 7.08 15.04
CA TYR A 178 13.35 7.80 15.29
C TYR A 178 13.15 9.32 15.24
N THR A 179 12.37 9.81 14.27
CA THR A 179 12.07 11.25 14.15
C THR A 179 11.25 11.75 15.33
N GLN A 180 10.26 10.98 15.80
CA GLN A 180 9.50 11.30 17.01
C GLN A 180 10.40 11.31 18.25
N TYR A 181 11.31 10.35 18.39
CA TYR A 181 12.28 10.31 19.49
C TYR A 181 13.22 11.53 19.49
N LYS A 182 13.74 11.92 18.32
CA LYS A 182 14.55 13.13 18.18
C LYS A 182 13.79 14.40 18.57
N ARG A 183 12.55 14.55 18.11
CA ARG A 183 11.68 15.68 18.49
C ARG A 183 11.43 15.75 19.99
N LEU A 184 11.30 14.57 20.62
CA LEU A 184 11.07 14.44 22.06
C LEU A 184 12.31 14.86 22.88
N LYS A 185 13.51 14.47 22.45
CA LYS A 185 14.79 14.85 23.10
C LYS A 185 15.19 16.31 22.86
N ALA A 186 14.76 16.91 21.76
CA ALA A 186 15.02 18.31 21.44
C ALA A 186 14.15 19.31 22.23
N ALA A 187 13.18 18.83 23.04
CA ALA A 187 12.36 19.69 23.87
C ALA A 187 13.23 20.42 24.93
N PRO A 188 13.04 21.75 25.12
CA PRO A 188 13.93 22.55 25.96
C PRO A 188 13.88 22.16 27.45
N ALA A 189 15.03 22.26 28.12
CA ALA A 189 15.29 21.88 29.51
C ALA A 189 14.52 22.70 30.59
N GLY A 190 13.43 23.36 30.23
CA GLY A 190 12.53 24.12 31.12
C GLY A 190 11.22 23.40 31.43
N THR A 191 11.03 22.15 31.00
CA THR A 191 9.81 21.38 31.25
C THR A 191 9.66 21.00 32.72
N PRO A 192 8.49 21.21 33.35
CA PRO A 192 8.25 20.79 34.73
C PRO A 192 8.52 19.29 34.96
N ALA A 193 8.91 18.89 36.17
CA ALA A 193 9.31 17.52 36.50
C ALA A 193 8.28 16.43 36.12
N ARG A 194 6.98 16.78 36.11
CA ARG A 194 5.89 15.87 35.69
C ARG A 194 5.87 15.66 34.16
N SER A 195 6.26 16.66 33.38
CA SER A 195 6.46 16.51 31.93
C SER A 195 7.76 15.79 31.59
N GLN A 196 8.80 15.88 32.44
CA GLN A 196 10.05 15.14 32.27
C GLN A 196 9.81 13.61 32.27
N ARG A 197 9.05 13.11 33.25
CA ARG A 197 8.69 11.68 33.34
C ARG A 197 7.87 11.22 32.13
N ALA A 198 6.89 12.01 31.70
CA ALA A 198 6.08 11.69 30.52
C ALA A 198 6.91 11.64 29.23
N ILE A 199 7.94 12.47 29.12
CA ILE A 199 8.91 12.47 28.00
C ILE A 199 9.76 11.20 28.06
N GLU A 200 10.26 10.82 29.24
CA GLU A 200 11.02 9.59 29.43
C GLU A 200 10.19 8.34 29.12
N ASP A 201 8.95 8.27 29.64
CA ASP A 201 8.00 7.18 29.39
C ASP A 201 7.70 7.01 27.90
N LYS A 202 7.44 8.12 27.20
CA LYS A 202 7.21 8.10 25.74
C LYS A 202 8.47 7.71 24.97
N GLY A 203 9.66 8.11 25.42
CA GLY A 203 10.93 7.67 24.86
C GLY A 203 11.12 6.16 24.97
N MET A 204 10.85 5.60 26.16
CA MET A 204 10.89 4.14 26.39
C MET A 204 9.88 3.40 25.52
N GLN A 205 8.67 3.95 25.33
CA GLN A 205 7.66 3.38 24.45
C GLN A 205 8.14 3.33 22.99
N LEU A 206 8.66 4.42 22.44
CA LEU A 206 9.18 4.47 21.07
C LEU A 206 10.34 3.49 20.86
N HIS A 207 11.23 3.37 21.85
CA HIS A 207 12.31 2.39 21.82
C HIS A 207 11.78 0.95 21.86
N SER A 208 10.77 0.66 22.69
CA SER A 208 10.13 -0.66 22.74
C SER A 208 9.48 -1.03 21.39
N GLN A 209 8.87 -0.05 20.72
CA GLN A 209 8.30 -0.21 19.38
C GLN A 209 9.37 -0.51 18.33
N ALA A 210 10.47 0.24 18.33
CA ALA A 210 11.62 -0.02 17.46
C ALA A 210 12.15 -1.45 17.62
N ARG A 211 12.30 -1.91 18.87
CA ARG A 211 12.69 -3.30 19.15
C ARG A 211 11.70 -4.31 18.58
N ALA A 212 10.39 -4.06 18.68
CA ALA A 212 9.37 -4.97 18.17
C ALA A 212 9.49 -5.13 16.64
N LEU A 213 9.77 -4.03 15.93
CA LEU A 213 10.02 -4.04 14.49
C LEU A 213 11.27 -4.84 14.12
N ILE A 214 12.36 -4.71 14.89
CA ILE A 214 13.60 -5.47 14.66
C ILE A 214 13.37 -6.96 14.89
N THR A 215 12.75 -7.35 16.01
CA THR A 215 12.42 -8.75 16.31
C THR A 215 11.56 -9.33 15.19
N PHE A 216 10.52 -8.61 14.77
CA PHE A 216 9.65 -9.00 13.67
C PHE A 216 10.42 -9.20 12.36
N ALA A 217 11.27 -8.25 11.97
CA ALA A 217 12.07 -8.33 10.75
C ALA A 217 13.06 -9.51 10.77
N GLY A 218 13.56 -9.90 11.94
CA GLY A 218 14.42 -11.07 12.13
C GLY A 218 13.68 -12.42 12.10
N MET A 219 12.38 -12.45 12.42
CA MET A 219 11.59 -13.68 12.49
C MET A 219 10.87 -14.06 11.20
N ILE A 220 10.63 -13.11 10.29
CA ILE A 220 9.95 -13.39 9.03
C ILE A 220 10.86 -14.20 8.08
N PRO A 221 10.35 -15.28 7.44
CA PRO A 221 11.11 -16.11 6.51
C PRO A 221 11.17 -15.47 5.12
N TYR A 222 11.58 -14.20 5.07
CA TYR A 222 11.65 -13.41 3.86
C TYR A 222 13.01 -12.71 3.84
N ASN A 223 13.79 -12.95 2.78
CA ASN A 223 15.01 -12.18 2.56
C ASN A 223 14.60 -10.75 2.18
N MET A 224 14.37 -9.93 3.21
CA MET A 224 14.36 -8.48 3.07
C MET A 224 15.65 -8.04 2.36
N ALA A 225 15.62 -6.95 1.59
CA ALA A 225 16.83 -6.43 0.96
C ALA A 225 17.97 -6.39 1.99
N GLY A 226 19.15 -6.93 1.62
CA GLY A 226 20.15 -7.42 2.58
C GLY A 226 20.66 -6.40 3.61
N ASP A 227 20.40 -5.11 3.42
CA ASP A 227 20.75 -4.02 4.33
C ASP A 227 19.59 -3.54 5.23
N THR A 228 18.36 -4.00 5.02
CA THR A 228 17.16 -3.56 5.77
C THR A 228 17.35 -3.79 7.27
N ASN A 229 17.69 -5.01 7.68
CA ASN A 229 17.91 -5.35 9.09
C ASN A 229 19.06 -4.54 9.71
N ALA A 230 20.14 -4.33 8.96
CA ALA A 230 21.28 -3.53 9.43
C ALA A 230 20.89 -2.06 9.66
N ARG A 231 20.10 -1.47 8.75
CA ARG A 231 19.58 -0.10 8.88
C ARG A 231 18.61 0.03 10.05
N LEU A 232 17.74 -0.97 10.27
CA LEU A 232 16.82 -1.00 11.41
C LEU A 232 17.60 -0.98 12.74
N VAL A 233 18.60 -1.86 12.88
CA VAL A 233 19.46 -1.92 14.07
C VAL A 233 20.23 -0.61 14.25
N GLN A 234 20.79 -0.03 13.18
CA GLN A 234 21.50 1.24 13.26
C GLN A 234 20.61 2.37 13.79
N MET A 235 19.35 2.43 13.34
CA MET A 235 18.40 3.44 13.83
C MET A 235 18.01 3.23 15.30
N GLU A 236 17.84 1.99 15.75
CA GLU A 236 17.56 1.68 17.16
C GLU A 236 18.74 2.06 18.06
N LEU A 237 19.98 1.78 17.64
CA LEU A 237 21.16 2.17 18.40
C LEU A 237 21.27 3.69 18.60
N LEU A 238 20.77 4.49 17.65
CA LEU A 238 20.69 5.95 17.75
C LEU A 238 19.54 6.44 18.66
N MET A 239 18.67 5.54 19.13
CA MET A 239 17.58 5.82 20.07
C MET A 239 17.96 5.53 21.54
N ASN A 240 19.23 5.30 21.84
CA ASN A 240 19.74 5.21 23.22
C ASN A 240 19.90 6.57 23.91
#